data_AF-A0A150TLB3-F1
#
_entry.id   AF-A0A150TLB3-F1
#
_cell.length_a   1.000
_cell.length_b   1.000
_cell.length_c   1.000
_cell.angle_alpha   90.00
_cell.angle_beta   90.00
_cell.angle_gamma   90.00
#
_symmetry.space_group_name_H-M   'P 1'
#
loop_
_entity.id
_entity.type
_entity.pdbx_description
1 polymer ?
#
loop_
_entity_poly.entity_id
_entity_poly.type
_entity_poly.pdbx_seq_one_letter_code
_entity_poly.pdbx_strand_id
1 'polypeptide(L)'
;MDTSMIPELLSFRAPWLEEKLVKDRMASSCEEAARLFDEVKKYIFVCRADRTRQVPMFSRRIDEVWHQFVLFTEEYAAFGHRFFGEFVHHTANTAPRGELGARPEMTFDKYRAEYEALFGPISPAWRDELAVTPDTRLIRVKFGRPIFVRVEEGRADLVWSLEPPRVLLRIDAWAKDALQFIVDCDHFYVRELPGLDDPERVALCRPLVKGDFLRIAP
;
A
#
# COMPACT_ATOMS: atom_id res chain seq x y z
N MET A 1 9.26 19.75 14.94
CA MET A 1 7.93 20.23 14.51
C MET A 1 7.04 20.32 15.72
N ASP A 2 6.16 21.32 15.81
CA ASP A 2 5.29 21.47 16.98
C ASP A 2 4.21 20.39 16.96
N THR A 3 4.14 19.54 18.00
CA THR A 3 3.12 18.49 18.11
C THR A 3 1.75 19.05 18.51
N SER A 4 1.69 20.30 18.98
CA SER A 4 0.44 20.97 19.37
C SER A 4 -0.54 21.15 18.21
N MET A 5 -0.05 21.13 16.96
CA MET A 5 -0.88 21.25 15.75
C MET A 5 -1.62 19.96 15.36
N ILE A 6 -1.24 18.80 15.92
CA ILE A 6 -1.78 17.49 15.52
C ILE A 6 -3.32 17.44 15.61
N PRO A 7 -3.98 17.91 16.69
CA PRO A 7 -5.44 17.90 16.76
C PRO A 7 -6.09 18.72 15.63
N GLU A 8 -5.54 19.88 15.31
CA GLU A 8 -6.06 20.73 14.23
C GLU A 8 -5.87 20.05 12.86
N LEU A 9 -4.68 19.49 12.61
CA LEU A 9 -4.37 18.74 11.39
C LEU A 9 -5.36 17.57 11.21
N LEU A 10 -5.58 16.78 12.25
CA LEU A 10 -6.50 15.65 12.18
C LEU A 10 -7.97 16.09 12.05
N SER A 11 -8.34 17.27 12.56
CA SER A 11 -9.68 17.84 12.36
C SER A 11 -9.94 18.33 10.92
N PHE A 12 -8.91 18.52 10.08
CA PHE A 12 -9.09 18.94 8.70
C PHE A 12 -9.88 17.91 7.89
N ARG A 13 -11.02 18.34 7.36
CA ARG A 13 -11.94 17.51 6.56
C ARG A 13 -11.84 17.83 5.08
N ALA A 14 -11.99 16.81 4.26
CA ALA A 14 -12.02 16.91 2.81
C ALA A 14 -13.17 16.07 2.22
N PRO A 15 -14.44 16.47 2.41
CA PRO A 15 -15.58 15.68 1.94
C PRO A 15 -15.56 15.41 0.43
N TRP A 16 -15.01 16.33 -0.37
CA TRP A 16 -14.81 16.16 -1.81
C TRP A 16 -13.80 15.04 -2.14
N LEU A 17 -12.79 14.82 -1.29
CA LEU A 17 -11.85 13.70 -1.43
C LEU A 17 -12.57 12.42 -1.05
N GLU A 18 -13.25 12.46 0.09
CA GLU A 18 -14.01 11.32 0.63
C GLU A 18 -15.01 10.79 -0.41
N GLU A 19 -15.77 11.68 -1.05
CA GLU A 19 -16.71 11.35 -2.12
C GLU A 19 -16.01 10.75 -3.36
N LYS A 20 -14.92 11.37 -3.82
CA LYS A 20 -14.16 10.88 -4.97
C LYS A 20 -13.59 9.48 -4.73
N LEU A 21 -13.01 9.24 -3.55
CA LEU A 21 -12.45 7.93 -3.18
C LEU A 21 -13.51 6.82 -3.17
N VAL A 22 -14.73 7.12 -2.74
CA VAL A 22 -15.85 6.17 -2.80
C VAL A 22 -16.29 5.94 -4.24
N LYS A 23 -16.45 7.01 -5.04
CA LYS A 23 -16.83 6.93 -6.44
C LYS A 23 -15.86 6.07 -7.27
N ASP A 24 -14.56 6.22 -7.00
CA ASP A 24 -13.49 5.50 -7.66
C ASP A 24 -13.23 4.10 -7.04
N ARG A 25 -14.07 3.67 -6.09
CA ARG A 25 -14.04 2.36 -5.41
C ARG A 25 -12.74 2.09 -4.63
N MET A 26 -12.05 3.14 -4.20
CA MET A 26 -10.86 3.04 -3.33
C MET A 26 -11.23 2.88 -1.85
N ALA A 27 -12.44 3.33 -1.49
CA ALA A 27 -13.05 3.15 -0.18
C ALA A 27 -14.50 2.69 -0.35
N SER A 28 -14.97 1.86 0.58
CA SER A 28 -16.34 1.35 0.62
C SER A 28 -17.36 2.37 1.16
N SER A 29 -16.89 3.38 1.89
CA SER A 29 -17.71 4.43 2.48
C SER A 29 -16.92 5.72 2.70
N CYS A 30 -17.61 6.85 2.87
CA CYS A 30 -16.96 8.13 3.22
C CYS A 30 -16.25 8.06 4.57
N GLU A 31 -16.75 7.24 5.50
CA GLU A 31 -16.10 7.03 6.80
C GLU A 31 -14.75 6.31 6.65
N GLU A 32 -14.69 5.27 5.81
CA GLU A 32 -13.42 4.63 5.47
C GLU A 32 -12.49 5.59 4.73
N ALA A 33 -13.02 6.36 3.79
CA ALA A 33 -12.25 7.36 3.04
C ALA A 33 -11.64 8.43 3.97
N ALA A 34 -12.41 8.93 4.94
CA ALA A 34 -11.93 9.87 5.95
C ALA A 34 -10.82 9.26 6.81
N ARG A 35 -10.96 7.99 7.24
CA ARG A 35 -9.90 7.28 7.98
C ARG A 35 -8.63 7.11 7.15
N LEU A 36 -8.74 6.80 5.86
CA LEU A 36 -7.57 6.71 4.97
C LEU A 36 -6.89 8.07 4.80
N PHE A 37 -7.68 9.14 4.68
CA PHE A 37 -7.15 10.50 4.60
C PHE A 37 -6.45 10.94 5.90
N ASP A 38 -6.94 10.52 7.06
CA ASP A 38 -6.23 10.71 8.33
C ASP A 38 -4.83 10.09 8.30
N GLU A 39 -4.67 8.89 7.73
CA GLU A 39 -3.36 8.25 7.59
C GLU A 39 -2.42 9.01 6.64
N VAL A 40 -2.94 9.62 5.56
CA VAL A 40 -2.14 10.53 4.71
C VAL A 40 -1.64 11.72 5.50
N LYS A 41 -2.51 12.38 6.29
CA LYS A 41 -2.12 13.54 7.11
C LYS A 41 -1.05 13.16 8.14
N LYS A 42 -1.19 12.00 8.81
CA LYS A 42 -0.21 11.48 9.76
C LYS A 42 1.13 11.17 9.10
N TYR A 43 1.11 10.53 7.93
CA TYR A 43 2.32 10.26 7.16
C TYR A 43 3.06 11.55 6.79
N ILE A 44 2.34 12.54 6.23
CA ILE A 44 2.92 13.83 5.90
C ILE A 44 3.51 14.48 7.15
N PHE A 45 2.81 14.45 8.29
CA PHE A 45 3.36 14.99 9.55
C PHE A 45 4.69 14.32 9.93
N VAL A 46 4.81 12.99 9.88
CA VAL A 46 6.07 12.27 10.17
C VAL A 46 7.17 12.68 9.20
N CYS A 47 6.89 12.72 7.89
CA CYS A 47 7.86 13.19 6.88
C CYS A 47 8.36 14.61 7.14
N ARG A 48 7.51 15.46 7.72
CA ARG A 48 7.81 16.88 7.97
C ARG A 48 8.44 17.12 9.34
N ALA A 49 8.23 16.20 10.28
CA ALA A 49 8.83 16.22 11.61
C ALA A 49 10.34 15.94 11.56
N ASP A 50 10.78 14.99 10.72
CA ASP A 50 12.19 14.69 10.47
C ASP A 50 12.56 14.90 9.00
N ARG A 51 13.12 16.08 8.69
CA ARG A 51 13.63 16.40 7.34
C ARG A 51 15.03 15.83 7.07
N THR A 52 15.69 15.21 8.05
CA THR A 52 17.06 14.69 7.91
C THR A 52 17.11 13.31 7.25
N ARG A 53 15.99 12.58 7.28
CA ARG A 53 15.83 11.25 6.68
C ARG A 53 14.88 11.30 5.50
N GLN A 54 14.99 10.31 4.62
CA GLN A 54 13.91 10.01 3.70
C GLN A 54 12.93 9.09 4.41
N VAL A 55 11.63 9.36 4.28
CA VAL A 55 10.58 8.48 4.79
C VAL A 55 9.92 7.81 3.58
N PRO A 56 10.27 6.56 3.24
CA PRO A 56 9.61 5.85 2.16
C PRO A 56 8.10 5.76 2.37
N MET A 57 7.34 5.68 1.28
CA MET A 57 5.94 5.33 1.37
C MET A 57 5.81 3.81 1.57
N PHE A 58 5.22 3.40 2.70
CA PHE A 58 5.12 2.00 3.12
C PHE A 58 3.78 1.33 2.80
N SER A 59 2.80 2.06 2.27
CA SER A 59 1.51 1.51 1.86
C SER A 59 1.10 2.09 0.52
N ARG A 60 0.79 1.22 -0.44
CA ARG A 60 0.25 1.60 -1.75
C ARG A 60 -1.13 2.24 -1.61
N ARG A 61 -1.93 1.73 -0.67
CA ARG A 61 -3.26 2.28 -0.42
C ARG A 61 -3.20 3.72 0.07
N ILE A 62 -2.31 4.02 1.02
CA ILE A 62 -2.12 5.38 1.52
C ILE A 62 -1.48 6.28 0.46
N ASP A 63 -0.54 5.76 -0.32
CA ASP A 63 0.08 6.47 -1.45
C ASP A 63 -0.98 6.95 -2.46
N GLU A 64 -1.88 6.05 -2.86
CA GLU A 64 -2.89 6.35 -3.87
C GLU A 64 -3.91 7.36 -3.35
N VAL A 65 -4.28 7.29 -2.07
CA VAL A 65 -5.13 8.32 -1.45
C VAL A 65 -4.44 9.69 -1.46
N TRP A 66 -3.12 9.72 -1.20
CA TRP A 66 -2.36 10.96 -1.29
C TRP A 66 -2.28 11.47 -2.74
N HIS A 67 -2.09 10.59 -3.73
CA HIS A 67 -2.17 10.97 -5.15
C HIS A 67 -3.50 11.63 -5.48
N GLN A 68 -4.62 11.04 -5.06
CA GLN A 68 -5.95 11.62 -5.30
C GLN A 68 -6.11 12.98 -4.61
N PHE A 69 -5.53 13.19 -3.42
CA PHE A 69 -5.54 14.49 -2.75
C PHE A 69 -4.73 15.55 -3.51
N VAL A 70 -3.55 15.19 -4.03
CA VAL A 70 -2.70 16.12 -4.82
C VAL A 70 -3.43 16.68 -6.04
N LEU A 71 -4.39 15.93 -6.62
CA LEU A 71 -5.18 16.37 -7.77
C LEU A 71 -6.16 17.52 -7.45
N PHE A 72 -6.52 17.72 -6.19
CA PHE A 72 -7.26 18.90 -5.73
C PHE A 72 -6.27 20.02 -5.47
N THR A 73 -5.70 20.56 -6.54
CA THR A 73 -4.46 21.35 -6.50
C THR A 73 -4.56 22.60 -5.64
N GLU A 74 -5.72 23.29 -5.66
CA GLU A 74 -5.97 24.48 -4.84
C GLU A 74 -6.08 24.12 -3.35
N GLU A 75 -6.91 23.14 -3.02
CA GLU A 75 -7.11 22.66 -1.64
C GLU A 75 -5.83 22.05 -1.07
N TYR A 76 -5.08 21.31 -1.88
CA TYR A 76 -3.82 20.69 -1.50
C TYR A 76 -2.73 21.74 -1.21
N ALA A 77 -2.60 22.75 -2.07
CA ALA A 77 -1.68 23.87 -1.83
C ALA A 77 -2.06 24.63 -0.56
N ALA A 78 -3.34 24.95 -0.38
CA ALA A 78 -3.84 25.62 0.82
C ALA A 78 -3.59 24.80 2.10
N PHE A 79 -3.81 23.48 2.05
CA PHE A 79 -3.50 22.57 3.14
C PHE A 79 -2.00 22.59 3.49
N GLY A 80 -1.13 22.50 2.49
CA GLY A 80 0.32 22.57 2.66
C GLY A 80 0.75 23.86 3.35
N HIS A 81 0.30 25.01 2.84
CA HIS A 81 0.62 26.30 3.43
C HIS A 81 0.07 26.47 4.85
N ARG A 82 -1.17 26.03 5.10
CA ARG A 82 -1.80 26.14 6.42
C ARG A 82 -1.05 25.37 7.50
N PHE A 83 -0.72 24.11 7.25
CA PHE A 83 -0.17 23.22 8.28
C PHE A 83 1.35 23.14 8.26
N PHE A 84 1.97 23.34 7.10
CA PHE A 84 3.40 23.09 6.90
C PHE A 84 4.18 24.31 6.42
N GLY A 85 3.49 25.43 6.20
CA GLY A 85 4.06 26.70 5.72
C GLY A 85 4.43 26.71 4.24
N GLU A 86 4.40 25.56 3.57
CA GLU A 86 4.81 25.39 2.18
C GLU A 86 4.03 24.28 1.47
N PHE A 87 4.10 24.26 0.15
CA PHE A 87 3.60 23.14 -0.65
C PHE A 87 4.37 21.87 -0.28
N VAL A 88 3.65 20.78 0.02
CA VAL A 88 4.26 19.49 0.32
C VAL A 88 4.43 18.74 -0.99
N HIS A 89 5.66 18.50 -1.43
CA HIS A 89 5.89 17.78 -2.68
C HIS A 89 5.71 16.27 -2.50
N HIS A 90 4.86 15.66 -3.33
CA HIS A 90 4.85 14.21 -3.55
C HIS A 90 5.88 13.89 -4.64
N THR A 91 6.84 13.01 -4.34
CA THR A 91 7.92 12.64 -5.27
C THR A 91 7.79 11.18 -5.68
N ALA A 92 7.49 10.92 -6.96
CA ALA A 92 7.45 9.57 -7.48
C ALA A 92 8.82 8.87 -7.40
N ASN A 93 8.82 7.55 -7.19
CA ASN A 93 10.04 6.74 -7.13
C ASN A 93 10.91 6.77 -8.41
N THR A 94 10.32 7.15 -9.54
CA THR A 94 10.99 7.30 -10.84
C THR A 94 11.54 8.69 -11.09
N ALA A 95 11.25 9.66 -10.22
CA ALA A 95 11.80 11.01 -10.35
C ALA A 95 13.30 11.02 -10.01
N PRO A 96 14.08 11.95 -10.60
CA PRO A 96 15.48 12.12 -10.24
C PRO A 96 15.63 12.36 -8.74
N ARG A 97 16.36 11.48 -8.05
CA ARG A 97 16.70 11.67 -6.64
C ARG A 97 17.83 12.68 -6.58
N GLY A 98 17.49 13.96 -6.44
CA GLY A 98 18.46 15.03 -6.15
C GLY A 98 19.06 14.86 -4.76
N GLU A 99 19.25 15.96 -4.01
CA GLU A 99 19.80 15.91 -2.63
C GLU A 99 19.02 15.00 -1.67
N LEU A 100 17.75 14.71 -1.96
CA LEU A 100 16.93 13.75 -1.23
C LEU A 100 17.59 12.35 -1.20
N GLY A 101 18.18 11.89 -2.30
CA GLY A 101 18.79 10.55 -2.39
C GLY A 101 20.06 10.36 -1.57
N ALA A 102 20.63 11.43 -1.00
CA ALA A 102 21.80 11.35 -0.13
C ALA A 102 21.43 11.11 1.36
N ARG A 103 20.16 11.29 1.73
CA ARG A 103 19.69 11.10 3.11
C ARG A 103 19.45 9.61 3.39
N PRO A 104 19.73 9.13 4.60
CA PRO A 104 19.41 7.75 4.95
C PRO A 104 17.89 7.52 4.93
N GLU A 105 17.46 6.40 4.36
CA GLU A 105 16.05 5.98 4.36
C GLU A 105 15.65 5.43 5.74
N MET A 106 14.47 5.83 6.21
CA MET A 106 13.85 5.28 7.39
C MET A 106 13.30 3.88 7.09
N THR A 107 13.47 2.94 8.02
CA THR A 107 12.83 1.61 7.93
C THR A 107 11.38 1.68 8.41
N PHE A 108 10.55 0.71 8.02
CA PHE A 108 9.16 0.66 8.47
C PHE A 108 9.02 0.53 9.98
N ASP A 109 9.90 -0.23 10.65
CA ASP A 109 9.87 -0.36 12.12
C ASP A 109 10.13 0.97 12.83
N LYS A 110 11.04 1.78 12.30
CA LYS A 110 11.30 3.13 12.82
C LYS A 110 10.12 4.06 12.54
N TYR A 111 9.57 4.02 11.32
CA TYR A 111 8.36 4.77 10.97
C TYR A 111 7.20 4.44 11.91
N ARG A 112 6.95 3.15 12.17
CA ARG A 112 5.92 2.69 13.09
C ARG A 112 6.17 3.24 14.49
N ALA A 113 7.38 3.14 15.02
CA ALA A 113 7.68 3.65 16.36
C ALA A 113 7.41 5.16 16.48
N GLU A 114 7.82 5.95 15.48
CA GLU A 114 7.56 7.40 15.45
C GLU A 114 6.07 7.72 15.30
N TYR A 115 5.37 7.02 14.40
CA TYR A 115 3.92 7.11 14.23
C TYR A 115 3.21 6.81 15.55
N GLU A 116 3.57 5.71 16.21
CA GLU A 116 2.86 5.22 17.40
C GLU A 116 3.07 6.11 18.62
N ALA A 117 4.24 6.73 18.73
CA ALA A 117 4.53 7.74 19.74
C ALA A 117 3.67 9.00 19.58
N LEU A 118 3.26 9.35 18.35
CA LEU A 118 2.51 10.57 18.04
C LEU A 118 0.98 10.34 18.02
N PHE A 119 0.53 9.20 17.50
CA PHE A 119 -0.87 8.99 17.13
C PHE A 119 -1.50 7.75 17.80
N GLY A 120 -0.75 7.00 18.61
CA GLY A 120 -1.17 5.71 19.14
C GLY A 120 -1.01 4.58 18.11
N PRO A 121 -1.59 3.39 18.36
CA PRO A 121 -1.33 2.18 17.57
C PRO A 121 -1.46 2.39 16.06
N ILE A 122 -0.54 1.78 15.28
CA ILE A 122 -0.56 1.93 13.82
C ILE A 122 -1.86 1.38 13.23
N SER A 123 -2.47 2.17 12.35
CA SER A 123 -3.74 1.80 11.72
C SER A 123 -3.57 0.54 10.85
N PRO A 124 -4.54 -0.39 10.85
CA PRO A 124 -4.56 -1.50 9.91
C PRO A 124 -4.54 -1.08 8.44
N ALA A 125 -4.87 0.18 8.13
CA ALA A 125 -4.78 0.73 6.77
C ALA A 125 -3.36 0.72 6.18
N TRP A 126 -2.32 0.63 7.01
CA TRP A 126 -0.92 0.46 6.59
C TRP A 126 -0.59 -0.96 6.11
N ARG A 127 -1.53 -1.90 6.21
CA ARG A 127 -1.37 -3.29 5.79
C ARG A 127 -2.11 -3.51 4.48
N ASP A 128 -1.42 -3.32 3.36
CA ASP A 128 -2.01 -3.42 2.02
C ASP A 128 -2.71 -4.78 1.79
N GLU A 129 -2.26 -5.86 2.41
CA GLU A 129 -2.92 -7.15 2.28
C GLU A 129 -4.35 -7.15 2.85
N LEU A 130 -4.63 -6.32 3.86
CA LEU A 130 -5.98 -6.22 4.43
C LEU A 130 -6.95 -5.50 3.49
N ALA A 131 -6.46 -4.73 2.54
CA ALA A 131 -7.26 -4.03 1.53
C ALA A 131 -7.61 -4.90 0.31
N VAL A 132 -7.14 -6.15 0.26
CA VAL A 132 -7.45 -7.07 -0.84
C VAL A 132 -8.91 -7.51 -0.77
N THR A 133 -9.63 -7.28 -1.86
CA THR A 133 -11.02 -7.68 -2.12
C THR A 133 -11.10 -8.39 -3.49
N PRO A 134 -12.22 -9.02 -3.84
CA PRO A 134 -12.40 -9.61 -5.18
C PRO A 134 -12.21 -8.60 -6.32
N ASP A 135 -12.50 -7.32 -6.07
CA ASP A 135 -12.39 -6.24 -7.06
C ASP A 135 -11.02 -5.57 -7.09
N THR A 136 -10.09 -5.98 -6.22
CA THR A 136 -8.73 -5.45 -6.20
C THR A 136 -7.96 -5.95 -7.41
N ARG A 137 -7.37 -5.03 -8.18
CA ARG A 137 -6.42 -5.35 -9.23
C ARG A 137 -5.04 -5.57 -8.61
N LEU A 138 -4.42 -6.69 -8.92
CA LEU A 138 -3.09 -7.06 -8.48
C LEU A 138 -2.11 -7.10 -9.65
N ILE A 139 -0.85 -6.77 -9.34
CA ILE A 139 0.28 -6.84 -10.24
C ILE A 139 1.30 -7.80 -9.63
N ARG A 140 1.72 -8.79 -10.39
CA ARG A 140 2.83 -9.66 -10.01
C ARG A 140 4.15 -8.92 -10.11
N VAL A 141 4.91 -8.94 -9.03
CA VAL A 141 6.25 -8.36 -9.01
C VAL A 141 7.21 -9.26 -9.80
N LYS A 142 7.99 -8.66 -10.70
CA LYS A 142 9.00 -9.39 -11.46
C LYS A 142 10.27 -9.51 -10.65
N PHE A 143 10.57 -10.73 -10.26
CA PHE A 143 11.84 -11.11 -9.65
C PHE A 143 12.76 -11.54 -10.78
N GLY A 144 14.02 -11.10 -10.83
CA GLY A 144 14.93 -11.42 -11.95
C GLY A 144 15.12 -12.93 -12.24
N ARG A 145 14.62 -13.82 -11.37
CA ARG A 145 14.42 -15.26 -11.61
C ARG A 145 12.93 -15.61 -11.61
N PRO A 146 12.48 -16.55 -12.46
CA PRO A 146 11.06 -16.89 -12.58
C PRO A 146 10.49 -17.52 -11.31
N ILE A 147 9.17 -17.41 -11.17
CA ILE A 147 8.38 -18.21 -10.26
C ILE A 147 7.69 -19.34 -11.04
N PHE A 148 7.40 -20.47 -10.40
CA PHE A 148 6.73 -21.61 -11.02
C PHE A 148 5.88 -22.36 -9.98
N VAL A 149 4.96 -23.20 -10.47
CA VAL A 149 4.17 -24.10 -9.61
C VAL A 149 4.84 -25.46 -9.54
N ARG A 150 5.00 -25.99 -8.32
CA ARG A 150 5.45 -27.36 -8.08
C ARG A 150 4.35 -28.13 -7.35
N VAL A 151 3.99 -29.31 -7.86
CA VAL A 151 2.94 -30.15 -7.26
C VAL A 151 3.56 -31.44 -6.73
N GLU A 152 3.38 -31.71 -5.45
CA GLU A 152 3.92 -32.88 -4.74
C GLU A 152 2.89 -33.36 -3.71
N GLU A 153 2.63 -34.66 -3.65
CA GLU A 153 1.83 -35.31 -2.58
C GLU A 153 0.55 -34.56 -2.16
N GLY A 154 -0.30 -34.21 -3.13
CA GLY A 154 -1.59 -33.55 -2.86
C GLY A 154 -1.48 -32.07 -2.49
N ARG A 155 -0.29 -31.46 -2.64
CA ARG A 155 -0.04 -30.02 -2.40
C ARG A 155 0.49 -29.34 -3.66
N ALA A 156 0.23 -28.04 -3.76
CA ALA A 156 0.81 -27.16 -4.77
C ALA A 156 1.56 -26.01 -4.11
N ASP A 157 2.83 -25.84 -4.48
CA ASP A 157 3.72 -24.78 -4.03
C ASP A 157 3.90 -23.75 -5.15
N LEU A 158 3.78 -22.46 -4.81
CA LEU A 158 4.32 -21.38 -5.62
C LEU A 158 5.78 -21.16 -5.22
N VAL A 159 6.71 -21.38 -6.14
CA VAL A 159 8.15 -21.43 -5.86
C VAL A 159 8.88 -20.35 -6.62
N TRP A 160 9.77 -19.63 -5.94
CA TRP A 160 10.75 -18.75 -6.57
C TRP A 160 12.05 -19.51 -6.84
N SER A 161 12.48 -19.53 -8.10
CA SER A 161 13.64 -20.26 -8.61
C SER A 161 14.98 -19.66 -8.19
N LEU A 162 15.22 -19.55 -6.89
CA LEU A 162 16.51 -19.24 -6.27
C LEU A 162 17.34 -20.52 -6.05
N GLU A 163 18.61 -20.34 -5.67
CA GLU A 163 19.46 -21.41 -5.16
C GLU A 163 19.81 -21.11 -3.69
N PRO A 164 19.22 -21.82 -2.71
CA PRO A 164 18.18 -22.86 -2.85
C PRO A 164 16.78 -22.28 -3.19
N PRO A 165 15.87 -23.08 -3.77
CA PRO A 165 14.54 -22.63 -4.14
C PRO A 165 13.72 -22.23 -2.92
N ARG A 166 12.96 -21.13 -3.03
CA ARG A 166 12.14 -20.59 -1.94
C ARG A 166 10.66 -20.80 -2.23
N VAL A 167 9.95 -21.49 -1.33
CA VAL A 167 8.49 -21.58 -1.38
C VAL A 167 7.89 -20.26 -0.90
N LEU A 168 7.02 -19.66 -1.72
CA LEU A 168 6.35 -18.40 -1.45
C LEU A 168 4.98 -18.62 -0.81
N LEU A 169 4.24 -19.61 -1.32
CA LEU A 169 2.92 -19.99 -0.84
C LEU A 169 2.72 -21.48 -1.08
N ARG A 170 2.00 -22.14 -0.17
CA ARG A 170 1.61 -23.55 -0.27
C ARG A 170 0.12 -23.66 -0.04
N ILE A 171 -0.55 -24.37 -0.94
CA ILE A 171 -1.98 -24.68 -0.86
C ILE A 171 -2.21 -26.14 -1.23
N ASP A 172 -3.45 -26.62 -1.11
CA ASP A 172 -3.82 -27.95 -1.56
C ASP A 172 -3.81 -28.06 -3.10
N ALA A 173 -3.47 -29.23 -3.63
CA ALA A 173 -3.26 -29.42 -5.07
C ALA A 173 -4.51 -29.18 -5.94
N TRP A 174 -5.72 -29.25 -5.36
CA TRP A 174 -6.95 -28.97 -6.10
C TRP A 174 -7.03 -27.51 -6.55
N ALA A 175 -6.39 -26.58 -5.82
CA ALA A 175 -6.35 -25.16 -6.12
C ALA A 175 -5.13 -24.75 -6.98
N LYS A 176 -4.37 -25.72 -7.52
CA LYS A 176 -3.13 -25.45 -8.28
C LYS A 176 -3.33 -24.48 -9.45
N ASP A 177 -4.51 -24.49 -10.08
CA ASP A 177 -4.78 -23.68 -11.27
C ASP A 177 -4.80 -22.18 -10.91
N ALA A 178 -5.18 -21.83 -9.68
CA ALA A 178 -5.05 -20.46 -9.18
C ALA A 178 -3.58 -20.02 -9.07
N LEU A 179 -2.68 -20.90 -8.62
CA LEU A 179 -1.24 -20.60 -8.60
C LEU A 179 -0.68 -20.50 -10.02
N GLN A 180 -1.09 -21.39 -10.92
CA GLN A 180 -0.63 -21.38 -12.30
C GLN A 180 -1.08 -20.09 -13.01
N PHE A 181 -2.31 -19.66 -12.79
CA PHE A 181 -2.80 -18.37 -13.26
C PHE A 181 -1.94 -17.20 -12.74
N ILE A 182 -1.54 -17.22 -11.46
CA ILE A 182 -0.61 -16.23 -10.90
C ILE A 182 0.79 -16.33 -11.50
N VAL A 183 1.22 -17.44 -12.10
CA VAL A 183 2.50 -17.55 -12.84
C VAL A 183 2.36 -17.07 -14.29
N ASP A 184 1.18 -17.16 -14.88
CA ASP A 184 0.97 -16.82 -16.29
C ASP A 184 0.50 -15.36 -16.49
N CYS A 185 -0.20 -14.78 -15.52
CA CYS A 185 -0.77 -13.44 -15.62
C CYS A 185 -0.05 -12.41 -14.72
N ASP A 186 0.63 -11.44 -15.35
CA ASP A 186 1.31 -10.34 -14.63
C ASP A 186 0.33 -9.35 -13.98
N HIS A 187 -0.89 -9.23 -14.52
CA HIS A 187 -1.92 -8.30 -14.05
C HIS A 187 -3.29 -9.00 -14.07
N PHE A 188 -4.02 -8.93 -12.97
CA PHE A 188 -5.35 -9.56 -12.86
C PHE A 188 -6.16 -8.95 -11.71
N TYR A 189 -7.48 -9.09 -11.74
CA TYR A 189 -8.35 -8.90 -10.60
C TYR A 189 -8.43 -10.17 -9.77
N VAL A 190 -8.54 -10.05 -8.45
CA VAL A 190 -8.64 -11.20 -7.53
C VAL A 190 -9.76 -12.15 -7.93
N ARG A 191 -10.93 -11.63 -8.34
CA ARG A 191 -12.09 -12.40 -8.82
C ARG A 191 -11.82 -13.25 -10.08
N GLU A 192 -10.72 -13.03 -10.79
CA GLU A 192 -10.35 -13.79 -11.99
C GLU A 192 -9.61 -15.09 -11.67
N LEU A 193 -9.17 -15.28 -10.41
CA LEU A 193 -8.50 -16.51 -9.99
C LEU A 193 -9.43 -17.73 -10.19
N PRO A 194 -9.00 -18.74 -10.97
CA PRO A 194 -9.85 -19.88 -11.30
C PRO A 194 -9.98 -20.85 -10.11
N GLY A 195 -11.07 -21.61 -10.09
CA GLY A 195 -11.26 -22.74 -9.19
C GLY A 195 -11.49 -22.43 -7.72
N LEU A 196 -11.57 -21.15 -7.33
CA LEU A 196 -11.75 -20.69 -5.96
C LEU A 196 -12.98 -19.78 -5.83
N ASP A 197 -13.61 -19.75 -4.67
CA ASP A 197 -14.61 -18.74 -4.32
C ASP A 197 -13.96 -17.41 -3.88
N ASP A 198 -14.74 -16.33 -3.76
CA ASP A 198 -14.21 -15.00 -3.44
C ASP A 198 -13.44 -14.93 -2.09
N PRO A 199 -13.95 -15.49 -0.97
CA PRO A 199 -13.17 -15.63 0.25
C PRO A 199 -11.83 -16.34 0.07
N GLU A 200 -11.81 -17.47 -0.63
CA GLU A 200 -10.59 -18.25 -0.90
C GLU A 200 -9.59 -17.47 -1.75
N ARG A 201 -10.05 -16.79 -2.79
CA ARG A 201 -9.22 -15.92 -3.66
C ARG A 201 -8.53 -14.82 -2.86
N VAL A 202 -9.30 -14.13 -2.01
CA VAL A 202 -8.76 -13.08 -1.13
C VAL A 202 -7.75 -13.67 -0.15
N ALA A 203 -8.07 -14.81 0.48
CA ALA A 203 -7.18 -15.49 1.42
C ALA A 203 -5.86 -15.92 0.78
N LEU A 204 -5.90 -16.40 -0.48
CA LEU A 204 -4.72 -16.78 -1.26
C LEU A 204 -3.84 -15.57 -1.59
N CYS A 205 -4.42 -14.44 -2.00
CA CYS A 205 -3.66 -13.25 -2.40
C CYS A 205 -3.01 -12.51 -1.22
N ARG A 206 -3.65 -12.47 -0.05
CA ARG A 206 -3.17 -11.75 1.14
C ARG A 206 -1.69 -12.02 1.52
N PRO A 207 -1.25 -13.27 1.70
CA PRO A 207 0.14 -13.55 2.04
C PRO A 207 1.12 -13.13 0.93
N LEU A 208 0.70 -13.20 -0.34
CA LEU A 208 1.52 -12.78 -1.48
C LEU A 208 1.66 -11.26 -1.54
N VAL A 209 0.61 -10.50 -1.20
CA VAL A 209 0.68 -9.03 -1.07
C VAL A 209 1.56 -8.64 0.12
N LYS A 210 1.37 -9.29 1.27
CA LYS A 210 2.20 -9.06 2.46
C LYS A 210 3.68 -9.34 2.20
N GLY A 211 3.99 -10.30 1.32
CA GLY A 211 5.35 -10.68 0.94
C GLY A 211 5.93 -9.92 -0.25
N ASP A 212 5.25 -8.88 -0.75
CA ASP A 212 5.65 -8.11 -1.94
C ASP A 212 5.77 -8.94 -3.24
N PHE A 213 5.12 -10.10 -3.32
CA PHE A 213 5.04 -10.92 -4.54
C PHE A 213 3.92 -10.48 -5.47
N LEU A 214 2.84 -9.99 -4.88
CA LEU A 214 1.77 -9.26 -5.55
C LEU A 214 1.72 -7.84 -4.98
N ARG A 215 1.32 -6.87 -5.80
CA ARG A 215 1.08 -5.50 -5.35
C ARG A 215 -0.29 -5.06 -5.80
N ILE A 216 -0.97 -4.27 -4.98
CA ILE A 216 -2.20 -3.58 -5.39
C ILE A 216 -1.82 -2.59 -6.49
N ALA A 217 -2.51 -2.69 -7.63
CA ALA A 217 -2.39 -1.71 -8.69
C ALA A 217 -3.08 -0.40 -8.27
N PRO A 218 -2.54 0.76 -8.66
CA PRO A 218 -3.29 2.02 -8.59
C PRO A 218 -4.52 1.98 -9.51
#